data_AF-A0A1S1R910-F1
#
_entry.id   AF-A0A1S1R910-F1
#
_cell.length_a   1.000
_cell.length_b   1.000
_cell.length_c   1.000
_cell.angle_alpha   90.00
_cell.angle_beta   90.00
_cell.angle_gamma   90.00
#
_symmetry.space_group_name_H-M   'P 1'
#
loop_
_entity.id
_entity.type
_entity.pdbx_description
1 polymer ?
#
loop_
_entity_poly.entity_id
_entity_poly.type
_entity_poly.pdbx_seq_one_letter_code
_entity_poly.pdbx_strand_id
1 'polypeptide(L)'
;MLVLALDTSTPACSVALVNVVDAAPRPAAVRPLAFRQVVDARRHGELLSPLTRDTLVEAGVKPADLAGVVVGLGPGPFTSLRVGIVTAATFAAALGLPCHGVCSLDGLGAATGGRTGVVTDARRREVFWAAYADGARIAGPAVDRPVRAAELLRADGVGDATGPGLALYPDAFADFTAARGGAGAGAAVPEYPDPAVLAVLAAPDLLAGRAPGPLTPIYLRRPDVAEPGPAKAVTG
;
A
#
# COMPACT_ATOMS: atom_id res chain seq x y z
N MET A 1 12.57 6.45 -16.57
CA MET A 1 13.38 6.53 -15.35
C MET A 1 13.10 5.30 -14.50
N LEU A 2 14.12 4.71 -13.88
CA LEU A 2 13.96 3.50 -13.07
C LEU A 2 13.55 3.87 -11.64
N VAL A 3 12.50 3.24 -11.14
CA VAL A 3 11.92 3.53 -9.82
C VAL A 3 11.73 2.23 -9.05
N LEU A 4 12.23 2.20 -7.82
CA LEU A 4 12.00 1.11 -6.89
C LEU A 4 10.76 1.42 -6.04
N ALA A 5 9.78 0.52 -6.02
CA ALA A 5 8.59 0.67 -5.21
C ALA A 5 8.46 -0.47 -4.20
N LEU A 6 8.03 -0.16 -2.97
CA LEU A 6 7.91 -1.15 -1.91
C LEU A 6 6.68 -0.93 -1.02
N ASP A 7 6.10 -2.02 -0.52
CA ASP A 7 4.97 -1.98 0.41
C ASP A 7 5.09 -3.08 1.47
N THR A 8 4.82 -2.71 2.72
CA THR A 8 4.80 -3.59 3.90
C THR A 8 3.57 -3.32 4.78
N SER A 9 2.53 -2.73 4.20
CA SER A 9 1.30 -2.33 4.89
C SER A 9 0.39 -3.51 5.24
N THR A 10 0.61 -4.67 4.61
CA THR A 10 -0.16 -5.91 4.80
C THR A 10 0.76 -7.04 5.26
N PRO A 11 0.26 -8.28 5.47
CA PRO A 11 1.11 -9.45 5.63
C PRO A 11 2.09 -9.69 4.47
N ALA A 12 1.82 -9.15 3.29
CA ALA A 12 2.74 -9.18 2.17
C ALA A 12 3.89 -8.17 2.36
N CYS A 13 5.10 -8.62 2.06
CA CYS A 13 6.27 -7.78 1.83
C CYS A 13 6.52 -7.80 0.32
N SER A 14 6.28 -6.67 -0.32
CA SER A 14 6.28 -6.56 -1.79
C SER A 14 7.28 -5.51 -2.25
N VAL A 15 8.01 -5.83 -3.32
CA VAL A 15 8.94 -4.92 -4.00
C VAL A 15 8.74 -5.03 -5.50
N ALA A 16 8.68 -3.90 -6.18
CA ALA A 16 8.66 -3.81 -7.63
C ALA A 16 9.76 -2.88 -8.12
N LEU A 17 10.38 -3.24 -9.24
CA LEU A 17 11.16 -2.32 -10.04
C LEU A 17 10.35 -1.96 -11.28
N VAL A 18 10.20 -0.67 -11.55
CA VAL A 18 9.46 -0.18 -12.71
C VAL A 18 10.29 0.80 -13.53
N ASN A 19 9.98 0.89 -14.82
CA ASN A 19 10.40 2.01 -15.66
C ASN A 19 9.21 2.96 -15.86
N VAL A 20 9.35 4.19 -15.37
CA VAL A 20 8.38 5.27 -15.57
C VAL A 20 8.80 6.06 -16.81
N VAL A 21 7.95 6.10 -17.83
CA VAL A 21 8.25 6.74 -19.11
C VAL A 21 7.26 7.88 -19.32
N ASP A 22 7.78 9.07 -19.60
CA ASP A 22 6.97 10.15 -20.13
C ASP A 22 6.50 9.74 -21.53
N ALA A 23 5.18 9.67 -21.70
CA ALA A 23 4.56 9.17 -22.92
C ALA A 23 3.71 10.25 -23.60
N ALA A 24 4.07 11.53 -23.45
CA ALA A 24 3.36 12.64 -24.07
C ALA A 24 3.05 12.38 -25.57
N PRO A 25 1.79 12.58 -26.03
CA PRO A 25 0.66 13.21 -25.32
C PRO A 25 -0.18 12.24 -24.47
N ARG A 26 0.21 10.97 -24.31
CA ARG A 26 -0.48 9.99 -23.48
C ARG A 26 -0.09 10.15 -22.00
N PRO A 27 -0.91 9.64 -21.06
CA PRO A 27 -0.52 9.52 -19.67
C PRO A 27 0.79 8.75 -19.53
N ALA A 28 1.57 9.11 -18.51
CA ALA A 28 2.80 8.41 -18.15
C ALA A 28 2.59 6.89 -18.15
N ALA A 29 3.52 6.18 -18.78
CA ALA A 29 3.51 4.72 -18.80
C ALA A 29 4.44 4.20 -17.70
N VAL A 30 3.91 3.36 -16.83
CA VAL A 30 4.72 2.60 -15.86
C VAL A 30 4.80 1.17 -16.33
N ARG A 31 6.02 0.71 -16.63
CA ARG A 31 6.29 -0.66 -17.04
C ARG A 31 6.97 -1.43 -15.92
N PRO A 32 6.33 -2.46 -15.33
CA PRO A 32 7.00 -3.38 -14.41
C PRO A 32 8.18 -4.07 -15.10
N LEU A 33 9.33 -4.10 -14.42
CA LEU A 33 10.54 -4.79 -14.88
C LEU A 33 10.80 -6.05 -14.05
N ALA A 34 10.55 -5.96 -12.74
CA ALA A 34 10.64 -7.08 -11.82
C ALA A 34 9.65 -6.86 -10.66
N PHE A 35 9.12 -7.96 -10.13
CA PHE A 35 8.21 -7.97 -8.99
C PHE A 35 8.54 -9.16 -8.09
N ARG A 36 8.54 -8.91 -6.79
CA ARG A 36 8.72 -9.93 -5.75
C ARG A 36 7.74 -9.66 -4.62
N GLN A 37 7.09 -10.71 -4.17
CA GLN A 37 6.19 -10.68 -3.02
C GLN A 37 6.37 -11.93 -2.18
N VAL A 38 6.45 -11.76 -0.86
CA VAL A 38 6.39 -12.84 0.11
C VAL A 38 5.33 -12.51 1.14
N VAL A 39 4.40 -13.44 1.38
CA VAL A 39 3.34 -13.28 2.39
C VAL A 39 3.80 -13.91 3.70
N ASP A 40 4.34 -13.10 4.61
CA ASP A 40 4.68 -13.49 5.98
C ASP A 40 4.60 -12.29 6.92
N ALA A 41 3.55 -12.27 7.75
CA ALA A 41 3.23 -11.15 8.65
C ALA A 41 4.29 -10.87 9.73
N ARG A 42 5.29 -11.75 9.92
CA ARG A 42 6.26 -11.66 11.02
C ARG A 42 7.67 -11.29 10.56
N ARG A 43 7.94 -11.33 9.25
CA ARG A 43 9.31 -11.32 8.73
C ARG A 43 9.63 -10.13 7.82
N HIS A 44 8.80 -9.07 7.80
CA HIS A 44 9.06 -7.89 6.97
C HIS A 44 10.48 -7.32 7.12
N GLY A 45 11.00 -7.26 8.35
CA GLY A 45 12.35 -6.75 8.64
C GLY A 45 13.48 -7.61 8.06
N GLU A 46 13.28 -8.92 7.98
CA GLU A 46 14.24 -9.86 7.40
C GLU A 46 14.10 -9.96 5.88
N LEU A 47 12.89 -9.77 5.35
CA LEU A 47 12.56 -10.02 3.95
C LEU A 47 12.83 -8.83 3.04
N LEU A 48 12.60 -7.59 3.51
CA LEU A 48 12.54 -6.43 2.62
C LEU A 48 13.88 -6.15 1.90
N SER A 49 15.00 -6.21 2.63
CA SER A 49 16.33 -5.97 2.04
C SER A 49 16.74 -7.05 1.04
N PRO A 50 16.62 -8.37 1.34
CA PRO A 50 16.83 -9.43 0.36
C PRO A 50 15.92 -9.31 -0.87
N LEU A 51 14.62 -9.06 -0.68
CA LEU A 51 13.69 -8.90 -1.80
C LEU A 51 14.07 -7.72 -2.68
N THR A 52 14.51 -6.60 -2.09
CA THR A 52 15.00 -5.43 -2.83
C THR A 52 16.22 -5.78 -3.67
N ARG A 53 17.22 -6.43 -3.06
CA ARG A 53 18.43 -6.86 -3.76
C ARG A 53 18.08 -7.79 -4.93
N ASP A 54 17.28 -8.82 -4.68
CA ASP A 54 17.00 -9.86 -5.67
C ASP A 54 16.14 -9.32 -6.83
N THR A 55 15.25 -8.35 -6.56
CA THR A 55 14.47 -7.64 -7.58
C THR A 55 15.39 -6.85 -8.53
N LEU A 56 16.40 -6.15 -7.98
CA LEU A 56 17.38 -5.41 -8.79
C LEU A 56 18.30 -6.33 -9.59
N VAL A 57 18.75 -7.43 -8.96
CA VAL A 57 19.62 -8.43 -9.60
C VAL A 57 18.93 -9.11 -10.77
N GLU A 58 17.68 -9.55 -10.61
CA GLU A 58 16.89 -10.15 -11.68
C GLU A 58 16.75 -9.21 -12.89
N ALA A 59 16.54 -7.92 -12.64
CA ALA A 59 16.41 -6.93 -13.69
C ALA A 59 17.74 -6.47 -14.29
N GLY A 60 18.88 -6.93 -13.75
CA GLY A 60 20.22 -6.49 -14.16
C GLY A 60 20.49 -5.00 -13.87
N VAL A 61 19.80 -4.42 -12.89
CA VAL A 61 19.86 -2.99 -12.54
C VAL A 61 20.72 -2.79 -11.30
N LYS A 62 21.60 -1.79 -11.33
CA LYS A 62 22.37 -1.39 -10.14
C LYS A 62 21.59 -0.36 -9.34
N PRO A 63 21.77 -0.27 -8.01
CA PRO A 63 21.13 0.77 -7.20
C PRO A 63 21.40 2.20 -7.72
N ALA A 64 22.59 2.45 -8.27
CA ALA A 64 22.96 3.75 -8.83
C ALA A 64 22.21 4.12 -10.14
N ASP A 65 21.54 3.17 -10.78
CA ASP A 65 20.73 3.43 -11.99
C ASP A 65 19.30 3.89 -11.64
N LEU A 66 18.91 3.81 -10.36
CA LEU A 66 17.61 4.25 -9.88
C LEU A 66 17.53 5.77 -9.87
N ALA A 67 16.33 6.28 -10.17
CA ALA A 67 16.02 7.71 -10.19
C ALA A 67 15.07 8.12 -9.07
N GLY A 68 14.49 7.16 -8.34
CA GLY A 68 13.56 7.44 -7.25
C GLY A 68 13.10 6.17 -6.53
N VAL A 69 12.50 6.39 -5.36
CA VAL A 69 11.89 5.34 -4.54
C VAL A 69 10.43 5.71 -4.27
N VAL A 70 9.55 4.72 -4.25
CA VAL A 70 8.14 4.86 -3.84
C VAL A 70 7.86 3.90 -2.70
N VAL A 71 7.12 4.34 -1.69
CA VAL A 71 6.78 3.50 -0.54
C VAL A 71 5.31 3.63 -0.14
N GLY A 72 4.70 2.50 0.20
CA GLY A 72 3.40 2.45 0.84
C GLY A 72 3.43 3.06 2.24
N LEU A 73 2.58 4.06 2.48
CA LEU A 73 2.40 4.72 3.76
C LEU A 73 1.32 4.06 4.64
N GLY A 74 0.74 2.94 4.22
CA GLY A 74 -0.35 2.28 4.91
C GLY A 74 -1.73 2.80 4.47
N PRO A 75 -2.78 2.59 5.26
CA PRO A 75 -2.79 2.04 6.62
C PRO A 75 -2.31 0.59 6.73
N GLY A 76 -1.78 0.22 7.89
CA GLY A 76 -1.23 -1.11 8.15
C GLY A 76 -0.71 -1.29 9.58
N PRO A 77 -0.23 -2.50 9.94
CA PRO A 77 0.38 -2.75 11.25
C PRO A 77 1.58 -1.84 11.51
N PHE A 78 1.67 -1.31 12.73
CA PHE A 78 2.66 -0.29 13.10
C PHE A 78 4.11 -0.71 12.82
N THR A 79 4.50 -1.92 13.22
CA THR A 79 5.87 -2.42 13.09
C THR A 79 6.25 -2.65 11.62
N SER A 80 5.44 -3.39 10.85
CA SER A 80 5.75 -3.70 9.46
C SER A 80 5.79 -2.44 8.61
N LEU A 81 4.86 -1.51 8.86
CA LEU A 81 4.79 -0.25 8.13
C LEU A 81 6.03 0.62 8.37
N ARG A 82 6.52 0.70 9.61
CA ARG A 82 7.77 1.42 9.92
C ARG A 82 8.98 0.81 9.24
N VAL A 83 9.06 -0.53 9.20
CA VAL A 83 10.14 -1.23 8.49
C VAL A 83 10.19 -0.79 7.03
N GLY A 84 9.06 -0.82 6.32
CA GLY A 84 9.00 -0.39 4.92
C GLY A 84 9.42 1.06 4.72
N ILE A 85 8.79 1.98 5.46
CA ILE A 85 9.03 3.42 5.33
C ILE A 85 10.48 3.79 5.67
N VAL A 86 11.03 3.27 6.76
CA VAL A 86 12.41 3.57 7.18
C VAL A 86 13.41 2.96 6.19
N THR A 87 13.19 1.74 5.71
CA THR A 87 14.06 1.13 4.69
C THR A 87 14.02 1.93 3.40
N ALA A 88 12.86 2.36 2.92
CA ALA A 88 12.74 3.20 1.72
C ALA A 88 13.49 4.53 1.88
N ALA A 89 13.25 5.20 3.00
CA ALA A 89 13.87 6.49 3.31
C ALA A 89 15.39 6.39 3.40
N THR A 90 15.90 5.38 4.09
CA THR A 90 17.35 5.17 4.25
C THR A 90 18.01 4.75 2.94
N PHE A 91 17.37 3.88 2.15
CA PHE A 91 17.85 3.49 0.82
C PHE A 91 17.90 4.68 -0.13
N ALA A 92 16.84 5.49 -0.18
CA ALA A 92 16.81 6.69 -1.01
C ALA A 92 17.85 7.73 -0.56
N ALA A 93 17.96 7.97 0.74
CA ALA A 93 18.94 8.91 1.30
C ALA A 93 20.39 8.50 1.00
N ALA A 94 20.71 7.20 1.11
CA ALA A 94 22.04 6.68 0.81
C ALA A 94 22.44 6.88 -0.66
N LEU A 95 21.47 6.98 -1.57
CA LEU A 95 21.67 7.16 -3.01
C LEU A 95 21.40 8.59 -3.49
N GLY A 96 20.99 9.51 -2.60
CA GLY A 96 20.59 10.87 -2.95
C GLY A 96 19.33 10.94 -3.82
N LEU A 97 18.41 9.98 -3.68
CA LEU A 97 17.20 9.86 -4.50
C LEU A 97 15.97 10.46 -3.80
N PRO A 98 14.98 10.97 -4.55
CA PRO A 98 13.66 11.31 -4.00
C PRO A 98 12.92 10.03 -3.56
N CYS A 99 12.20 10.12 -2.44
CA CYS A 99 11.36 9.03 -1.93
C CYS A 99 9.91 9.52 -1.75
N HIS A 100 8.98 9.02 -2.57
CA HIS A 100 7.57 9.38 -2.52
C HIS A 100 6.76 8.38 -1.71
N GLY A 101 5.91 8.88 -0.81
CA GLY A 101 4.97 8.07 -0.06
C GLY A 101 3.59 8.06 -0.72
N VAL A 102 2.96 6.88 -0.81
CA VAL A 102 1.62 6.69 -1.38
C VAL A 102 0.77 5.87 -0.40
N CYS A 103 -0.52 6.19 -0.24
CA CYS A 103 -1.39 5.35 0.59
C CYS A 103 -1.55 3.97 -0.06
N SER A 104 -1.33 2.92 0.71
CA SER A 104 -1.35 1.53 0.25
C SER A 104 -2.75 1.08 -0.21
N LEU A 105 -3.82 1.60 0.39
CA LEU A 105 -5.19 1.34 -0.10
C LEU A 105 -5.42 1.93 -1.49
N ASP A 106 -4.74 3.03 -1.85
CA ASP A 106 -4.87 3.60 -3.20
C ASP A 106 -4.28 2.67 -4.25
N GLY A 107 -3.29 1.84 -3.89
CA GLY A 107 -2.77 0.79 -4.76
C GLY A 107 -3.79 -0.30 -5.10
N LEU A 108 -4.78 -0.52 -4.23
CA LEU A 108 -5.91 -1.42 -4.50
C LEU A 108 -7.05 -0.68 -5.20
N GLY A 109 -7.33 0.55 -4.74
CA GLY A 109 -8.42 1.38 -5.24
C GLY A 109 -8.22 1.86 -6.68
N ALA A 110 -7.00 2.15 -7.10
CA ALA A 110 -6.69 2.65 -8.45
C ALA A 110 -7.08 1.67 -9.57
N ALA A 111 -7.20 0.37 -9.27
CA ALA A 111 -7.62 -0.65 -10.21
C ALA A 111 -9.15 -0.80 -10.30
N THR A 112 -9.92 -0.07 -9.49
CA THR A 112 -11.38 -0.20 -9.41
C THR A 112 -12.10 0.74 -10.38
N GLY A 113 -13.27 0.32 -10.88
CA GLY A 113 -14.19 1.18 -11.61
C GLY A 113 -15.41 1.56 -10.78
N GLY A 114 -16.14 2.60 -11.19
CA GLY A 114 -17.36 3.03 -10.51
C GLY A 114 -17.11 3.39 -9.04
N ARG A 115 -18.16 3.34 -8.22
CA ARG A 115 -18.04 3.57 -6.77
C ARG A 115 -17.74 2.26 -6.04
N THR A 116 -16.48 2.09 -5.63
CA THR A 116 -15.97 0.87 -5.00
C THR A 116 -15.36 1.15 -3.63
N GLY A 117 -15.70 0.31 -2.65
CA GLY A 117 -15.05 0.27 -1.34
C GLY A 117 -13.87 -0.69 -1.34
N VAL A 118 -12.70 -0.27 -0.87
CA VAL A 118 -11.59 -1.17 -0.57
C VAL A 118 -11.59 -1.43 0.93
N VAL A 119 -11.59 -2.70 1.33
CA VAL A 119 -11.68 -3.13 2.74
C VAL A 119 -10.59 -4.15 3.05
N THR A 120 -9.73 -3.86 4.03
CA THR A 120 -8.65 -4.74 4.47
C THR A 120 -8.66 -4.95 5.99
N ASP A 121 -7.97 -5.99 6.47
CA ASP A 121 -7.94 -6.33 7.91
C ASP A 121 -7.15 -5.29 8.72
N ALA A 122 -7.81 -4.63 9.68
CA ALA A 122 -7.14 -3.74 10.66
C ALA A 122 -6.80 -4.46 11.98
N ARG A 123 -7.06 -5.77 12.05
CA ARG A 123 -7.02 -6.60 13.26
C ARG A 123 -8.01 -6.14 14.34
N ARG A 124 -8.22 -7.01 15.34
CA ARG A 124 -9.08 -6.73 16.51
C ARG A 124 -10.52 -6.35 16.15
N ARG A 125 -11.11 -7.08 15.20
CA ARG A 125 -12.52 -6.90 14.79
C ARG A 125 -12.79 -5.52 14.18
N GLU A 126 -11.79 -4.96 13.50
CA GLU A 126 -11.87 -3.72 12.73
C GLU A 126 -11.35 -3.95 11.31
N VAL A 127 -11.71 -3.03 10.42
CA VAL A 127 -11.25 -3.00 9.04
C VAL A 127 -10.66 -1.63 8.72
N PHE A 128 -9.62 -1.62 7.90
CA PHE A 128 -9.22 -0.41 7.18
C PHE A 128 -10.07 -0.31 5.94
N TRP A 129 -10.58 0.88 5.65
CA TRP A 129 -11.44 1.08 4.49
C TRP A 129 -11.21 2.44 3.83
N ALA A 130 -11.50 2.49 2.54
CA ALA A 130 -11.58 3.72 1.76
C ALA A 130 -12.60 3.55 0.64
N ALA A 131 -13.23 4.64 0.21
CA ALA A 131 -14.13 4.65 -0.93
C ALA A 131 -13.43 5.29 -2.13
N TYR A 132 -13.66 4.72 -3.32
CA TYR A 132 -13.10 5.17 -4.59
C TYR A 132 -14.21 5.41 -5.60
N ALA A 133 -14.02 6.38 -6.48
CA ALA A 133 -14.80 6.60 -7.69
C ALA A 133 -13.85 6.57 -8.89
N ASP A 134 -14.00 5.57 -9.77
CA ASP A 134 -13.18 5.39 -10.97
C ASP A 134 -11.67 5.45 -10.67
N GLY A 135 -11.26 4.73 -9.63
CA GLY A 135 -9.86 4.65 -9.19
C GLY A 135 -9.38 5.81 -8.31
N ALA A 136 -10.14 6.90 -8.19
CA ALA A 136 -9.79 8.04 -7.35
C ALA A 136 -10.45 7.94 -5.96
N ARG A 137 -9.68 8.09 -4.88
CA ARG A 137 -10.21 8.05 -3.52
C ARG A 137 -11.15 9.23 -3.26
N ILE A 138 -12.35 8.95 -2.77
CA ILE A 138 -13.38 9.95 -2.40
C ILE A 138 -13.65 10.02 -0.90
N ALA A 139 -13.33 8.97 -0.14
CA ALA A 139 -13.43 8.96 1.32
C ALA A 139 -12.37 8.03 1.96
N GLY A 140 -12.06 8.28 3.23
CA GLY A 140 -10.98 7.59 3.93
C GLY A 140 -9.57 8.04 3.47
N PRO A 141 -8.52 7.26 3.77
CA PRO A 141 -8.55 5.97 4.45
C PRO A 141 -8.95 6.13 5.92
N ALA A 142 -9.77 5.20 6.41
CA ALA A 142 -10.32 5.21 7.77
C ALA A 142 -10.23 3.80 8.40
N VAL A 143 -10.46 3.73 9.71
CA VAL A 143 -10.53 2.46 10.46
C VAL A 143 -11.81 2.45 11.28
N ASP A 144 -12.58 1.39 11.15
CA ASP A 144 -13.86 1.23 11.84
C ASP A 144 -14.17 -0.24 12.09
N ARG A 145 -15.16 -0.50 12.94
CA ARG A 145 -15.78 -1.83 13.02
C ARG A 145 -16.46 -2.17 11.68
N PRO A 146 -16.49 -3.44 11.27
CA PRO A 146 -17.02 -3.86 9.97
C PRO A 146 -18.41 -3.30 9.63
N VAL A 147 -19.37 -3.41 10.56
CA VAL A 147 -20.73 -2.88 10.36
C VAL A 147 -20.73 -1.38 10.12
N ARG A 148 -19.92 -0.64 10.89
CA ARG A 148 -19.82 0.82 10.75
C ARG A 148 -19.13 1.23 9.45
N ALA A 149 -18.05 0.55 9.07
CA ALA A 149 -17.41 0.77 7.77
C ALA A 149 -18.39 0.54 6.62
N ALA A 150 -19.18 -0.54 6.70
CA ALA A 150 -20.20 -0.87 5.70
C ALA A 150 -21.33 0.18 5.63
N GLU A 151 -21.76 0.75 6.76
CA GLU A 151 -22.71 1.87 6.78
C GLU A 151 -22.14 3.13 6.11
N LEU A 152 -20.89 3.48 6.42
CA LEU A 152 -20.22 4.67 5.88
C LEU A 152 -20.00 4.54 4.37
N LEU A 153 -19.54 3.38 3.89
CA LEU A 153 -19.42 3.09 2.46
C LEU A 153 -20.77 3.26 1.73
N ARG A 154 -21.87 2.73 2.29
CA ARG A 154 -23.21 2.91 1.71
C ARG A 154 -23.65 4.37 1.70
N ALA A 155 -23.34 5.13 2.75
CA ALA A 155 -23.61 6.57 2.81
C ALA A 155 -22.87 7.35 1.70
N ASP A 156 -21.67 6.89 1.32
CA ASP A 156 -20.90 7.40 0.18
C ASP A 156 -21.38 6.83 -1.17
N GLY A 157 -22.51 6.13 -1.22
CA GLY A 157 -23.10 5.56 -2.44
C GLY A 157 -22.27 4.42 -3.05
N VAL A 158 -21.46 3.74 -2.24
CA VAL A 158 -20.70 2.56 -2.66
C VAL A 158 -21.61 1.33 -2.65
N GLY A 159 -21.73 0.67 -3.81
CA GLY A 159 -22.42 -0.62 -3.96
C GLY A 159 -21.46 -1.79 -4.19
N ASP A 160 -20.29 -1.52 -4.77
CA ASP A 160 -19.25 -2.52 -5.02
C ASP A 160 -18.18 -2.47 -3.93
N ALA A 161 -17.61 -3.62 -3.56
CA ALA A 161 -16.47 -3.65 -2.65
C ALA A 161 -15.43 -4.72 -3.04
N THR A 162 -14.21 -4.53 -2.57
CA THR A 162 -13.10 -5.46 -2.73
C THR A 162 -12.16 -5.48 -1.53
N GLY A 163 -11.28 -6.47 -1.49
CA GLY A 163 -10.22 -6.64 -0.51
C GLY A 163 -10.50 -7.73 0.53
N PRO A 164 -9.44 -8.21 1.21
CA PRO A 164 -9.52 -9.36 2.12
C PRO A 164 -10.45 -9.13 3.33
N GLY A 165 -10.76 -7.89 3.67
CA GLY A 165 -11.67 -7.57 4.77
C GLY A 165 -13.10 -8.05 4.55
N LEU A 166 -13.54 -8.22 3.29
CA LEU A 166 -14.87 -8.73 2.97
C LEU A 166 -15.05 -10.18 3.40
N ALA A 167 -14.05 -11.02 3.12
CA ALA A 167 -14.07 -12.44 3.48
C ALA A 167 -13.96 -12.66 5.00
N LEU A 168 -13.35 -11.72 5.72
CA LEU A 168 -13.24 -11.78 7.18
C LEU A 168 -14.54 -11.43 7.90
N TYR A 169 -15.40 -10.62 7.27
CA TYR A 169 -16.65 -10.13 7.87
C TYR A 169 -17.83 -10.21 6.88
N PRO A 170 -18.17 -11.40 6.36
CA PRO A 170 -19.15 -11.56 5.29
C PRO A 170 -20.53 -10.98 5.66
N ASP A 171 -20.95 -11.12 6.91
CA ASP A 171 -22.25 -10.60 7.38
C ASP A 171 -22.35 -9.08 7.31
N ALA A 172 -21.25 -8.36 7.55
CA ALA A 172 -21.24 -6.89 7.53
C ALA A 172 -21.33 -6.35 6.09
N PHE A 173 -20.80 -7.09 5.13
CA PHE A 173 -20.67 -6.69 3.72
C PHE A 173 -21.55 -7.50 2.76
N ALA A 174 -22.56 -8.23 3.28
CA ALA A 174 -23.38 -9.14 2.48
C ALA A 174 -24.13 -8.47 1.31
N ASP A 175 -24.46 -7.18 1.43
CA ASP A 175 -25.18 -6.43 0.40
C ASP A 175 -24.26 -5.78 -0.65
N PHE A 176 -22.93 -5.91 -0.50
CA PHE A 176 -21.98 -5.38 -1.48
C PHE A 176 -21.75 -6.38 -2.60
N THR A 177 -21.72 -5.89 -3.82
CA THR A 177 -21.29 -6.68 -4.97
C THR A 177 -19.78 -6.72 -5.06
N ALA A 178 -19.22 -7.84 -5.53
CA ALA A 178 -17.78 -7.95 -5.75
C ALA A 178 -17.36 -6.96 -6.84
N ALA A 179 -16.44 -6.06 -6.51
CA ALA A 179 -15.99 -5.04 -7.45
C ALA A 179 -15.33 -5.68 -8.68
N ARG A 180 -15.62 -5.09 -9.84
CA ARG A 180 -14.94 -5.41 -11.10
C ARG A 180 -13.77 -4.45 -11.29
N GLY A 181 -12.73 -4.91 -11.98
CA GLY A 181 -11.64 -4.02 -12.40
C GLY A 181 -12.18 -2.86 -13.26
N GLY A 182 -11.48 -1.73 -13.22
CA GLY A 182 -11.77 -0.55 -14.03
C GLY A 182 -11.75 -0.84 -15.54
N ALA A 183 -12.23 0.13 -16.34
CA ALA A 183 -12.48 -0.02 -17.78
C ALA A 183 -11.34 -0.74 -18.54
N GLY A 184 -11.58 -2.03 -18.86
CA GLY A 184 -10.64 -2.90 -19.58
C GLY A 184 -10.14 -4.12 -18.80
N ALA A 185 -10.35 -4.20 -17.49
CA ALA A 185 -9.87 -5.32 -16.67
C ALA A 185 -11.03 -6.21 -16.20
N GLY A 186 -11.26 -7.32 -16.91
CA GLY A 186 -11.96 -8.49 -16.38
C GLY A 186 -11.13 -9.25 -15.31
N ALA A 187 -10.11 -8.61 -14.75
CA ALA A 187 -9.23 -9.19 -13.74
C ALA A 187 -9.76 -8.88 -12.33
N ALA A 188 -9.68 -9.87 -11.45
CA ALA A 188 -9.95 -9.67 -10.03
C ALA A 188 -8.98 -8.63 -9.45
N VAL A 189 -9.48 -7.79 -8.54
CA VAL A 189 -8.62 -6.87 -7.78
C VAL A 189 -7.64 -7.70 -6.93
N PRO A 190 -6.35 -7.34 -6.89
CA PRO A 190 -5.36 -8.08 -6.12
C PRO A 190 -5.68 -8.06 -4.61
N GLU A 191 -5.27 -9.12 -3.90
CA GLU A 191 -5.49 -9.25 -2.45
C GLU A 191 -4.60 -8.27 -1.64
N TYR A 192 -3.41 -7.96 -2.17
CA TYR A 192 -2.40 -7.10 -1.54
C TYR A 192 -2.05 -5.93 -2.46
N PRO A 193 -1.65 -4.77 -1.90
CA PRO A 193 -1.18 -3.64 -2.71
C PRO A 193 -0.01 -4.03 -3.62
N ASP A 194 -0.10 -3.69 -4.90
CA ASP A 194 0.98 -3.85 -5.86
C ASP A 194 1.85 -2.56 -5.85
N PRO A 195 3.14 -2.63 -5.47
CA PRO A 195 4.03 -1.48 -5.50
C PRO A 195 4.18 -0.85 -6.89
N ALA A 196 3.99 -1.59 -7.99
CA ALA A 196 3.99 -1.01 -9.33
C ALA A 196 2.83 -0.02 -9.52
N VAL A 197 1.66 -0.28 -8.92
CA VAL A 197 0.51 0.64 -8.93
C VAL A 197 0.80 1.86 -8.03
N LEU A 198 1.49 1.68 -6.90
CA LEU A 198 1.96 2.84 -6.12
C LEU A 198 2.88 3.74 -6.95
N ALA A 199 3.75 3.16 -7.78
CA ALA A 199 4.59 3.92 -8.70
C ALA A 199 3.79 4.62 -9.82
N VAL A 200 2.67 4.04 -10.30
CA VAL A 200 1.72 4.72 -11.20
C VAL A 200 1.16 5.98 -10.53
N LEU A 201 0.72 5.86 -9.27
CA LEU A 201 0.15 6.97 -8.52
C LEU A 201 1.18 8.08 -8.24
N ALA A 202 2.45 7.72 -8.05
CA ALA A 202 3.55 8.67 -7.86
C ALA A 202 4.14 9.22 -9.18
N ALA A 203 3.85 8.58 -10.32
CA ALA A 203 4.47 8.92 -11.62
C ALA A 203 4.35 10.41 -12.00
N PRO A 204 3.21 11.10 -11.79
CA PRO A 204 3.12 12.53 -12.09
C PRO A 204 4.12 13.38 -11.31
N ASP A 205 4.39 13.05 -10.04
CA ASP A 205 5.33 13.79 -9.19
C ASP A 205 6.77 13.50 -9.59
N LEU A 206 7.07 12.21 -9.82
CA LEU A 206 8.37 11.73 -10.26
C LEU A 206 8.80 12.38 -11.58
N LEU A 207 7.92 12.37 -12.59
CA LEU A 207 8.21 12.93 -13.92
C LEU A 207 8.35 14.46 -13.89
N ALA A 208 7.60 15.13 -13.03
CA ALA A 208 7.70 16.57 -12.84
C ALA A 208 8.87 17.01 -11.95
N GLY A 209 9.61 16.06 -11.36
CA GLY A 209 10.70 16.36 -10.40
C GLY A 209 10.20 17.07 -9.15
N ARG A 210 8.95 16.84 -8.74
CA ARG A 210 8.40 17.47 -7.53
C ARG A 210 9.07 16.90 -6.29
N ALA A 211 9.47 17.78 -5.38
CA ALA A 211 10.04 17.35 -4.11
C ALA A 211 9.02 16.49 -3.34
N PRO A 212 9.44 15.32 -2.80
CA PRO A 212 8.52 14.50 -2.01
C PRO A 212 8.04 15.21 -0.75
N GLY A 213 6.79 14.91 -0.37
CA GLY A 213 6.27 15.26 0.95
C GLY A 213 6.89 14.41 2.08
N PRO A 214 6.53 14.68 3.34
CA PRO A 214 7.00 13.87 4.46
C PRO A 214 6.50 12.43 4.34
N LEU A 215 7.37 11.47 4.67
CA LEU A 215 7.03 10.04 4.74
C LEU A 215 6.30 9.72 6.05
N THR A 216 5.15 10.37 6.27
CA THR A 216 4.34 10.19 7.48
C THR A 216 3.51 8.92 7.36
N PRO A 217 3.69 7.94 8.25
CA PRO A 217 2.87 6.73 8.24
C PRO A 217 1.40 7.04 8.53
N ILE A 218 0.48 6.39 7.82
CA ILE A 218 -0.97 6.53 8.00
C ILE A 218 -1.40 5.63 9.17
N TYR A 219 -1.12 6.10 10.39
CA TYR A 219 -1.57 5.47 11.63
C TYR A 219 -3.00 5.88 11.96
N LEU A 220 -3.96 5.07 11.51
CA LEU A 220 -5.37 5.29 11.82
C LEU A 220 -5.75 4.78 13.21
N ARG A 221 -4.87 3.97 13.82
CA ARG A 221 -4.98 3.56 15.22
C ARG A 221 -3.81 4.14 16.02
N ARG A 222 -4.09 4.53 17.28
CA ARG A 222 -3.02 4.78 18.25
C ARG A 222 -2.27 3.47 18.55
N PRO A 223 -0.95 3.49 18.76
CA PRO A 223 -0.23 2.31 19.21
C PRO A 223 -0.78 1.87 20.57
N ASP A 224 -1.24 0.63 20.68
CA ASP A 224 -1.54 0.04 21.99
C ASP A 224 -0.21 -0.29 22.68
N VAL A 225 0.37 0.69 23.33
CA VAL A 225 1.34 0.44 24.39
C VAL A 225 0.51 0.30 25.66
N ALA A 226 0.36 -0.94 26.14
CA ALA A 226 0.00 -1.13 27.54
C ALA A 226 1.16 -0.56 28.38
N GLU A 227 0.86 0.27 29.38
CA GLU A 227 1.86 0.68 30.36
C GLU A 227 2.55 -0.58 30.91
N PRO A 228 3.89 -0.61 30.99
CA PRO A 228 4.58 -1.75 31.58
C PRO A 228 4.00 -2.00 32.97
N GLY A 229 3.52 -3.23 33.20
CA GLY A 229 3.09 -3.64 34.53
C GLY A 229 4.23 -3.43 35.54
N PRO A 230 3.92 -3.22 36.83
CA PRO A 230 4.92 -2.95 37.84
C PRO A 230 6.03 -4.02 37.80
N ALA A 231 7.28 -3.55 37.91
CA ALA A 231 8.45 -4.43 37.86
C ALA A 231 8.30 -5.59 38.85
N LYS A 232 8.52 -6.82 38.36
CA LYS A 232 8.43 -8.02 39.17
C LYS A 232 9.46 -7.93 40.30
N ALA A 233 9.01 -7.96 41.54
CA ALA A 233 9.92 -7.92 42.70
C ALA A 233 10.83 -9.15 42.66
N VAL A 234 12.14 -8.92 42.59
CA VAL A 234 13.16 -9.94 42.77
C VAL A 234 13.32 -10.13 44.27
N THR A 235 12.73 -11.20 44.82
CA THR A 235 13.08 -11.65 46.18
C THR A 235 14.43 -12.35 46.09
N GLY A 236 15.44 -11.75 46.74
CA GLY A 236 16.74 -12.38 47.00
C GLY A 236 16.69 -13.38 48.14
#